data_AF-I3CY40-F1
#
_entry.id   AF-I3CY40-F1
#
_cell.length_a   1.000
_cell.length_b   1.000
_cell.length_c   1.000
_cell.angle_alpha   90.00
_cell.angle_beta   90.00
_cell.angle_gamma   90.00
#
_symmetry.space_group_name_H-M   'P 1'
#
loop_
_entity.id
_entity.type
_entity.pdbx_description
1 polymer ?
#
loop_
_entity_poly.entity_id
_entity_poly.type
_entity_poly.pdbx_seq_one_letter_code
_entity_poly.pdbx_strand_id
1 'polypeptide(L)' 'MDYDKKAQELICKADKLAYPIRDGIPIMWADEARELAAAPAA' A
#
# COMPACT_ATOMS: atom_id res chain seq x y z
N MET A 1 -6.37 -2.11 8.44
CA MET A 1 -5.15 -2.21 7.61
C MET A 1 -5.13 -3.61 7.04
N ASP A 2 -5.14 -3.74 5.72
CA ASP A 2 -5.01 -5.02 5.03
C ASP A 2 -3.53 -5.23 4.67
N TYR A 3 -3.04 -6.45 4.79
CA TYR A 3 -1.68 -6.77 4.37
C TYR A 3 -1.71 -7.64 3.13
N ASP A 4 -1.21 -7.11 2.02
CA ASP A 4 -1.03 -7.84 0.79
C ASP A 4 0.35 -8.50 0.77
N LYS A 5 0.38 -9.82 1.00
CA LYS A 5 1.61 -10.61 0.97
C LYS A 5 2.20 -10.77 -0.42
N LYS A 6 1.41 -10.63 -1.49
CA LYS A 6 1.88 -10.80 -2.87
C LYS A 6 2.66 -9.57 -3.32
N ALA A 7 2.12 -8.39 -3.04
CA ALA A 7 2.76 -7.13 -3.35
C ALA A 7 3.75 -6.68 -2.26
N GLN A 8 3.73 -7.32 -1.09
CA GLN A 8 4.44 -6.87 0.12
C GLN A 8 4.04 -5.43 0.45
N GLU A 9 2.74 -5.15 0.55
CA GLU A 9 2.22 -3.80 0.80
C GLU A 9 1.17 -3.82 1.91
N LEU A 10 1.13 -2.76 2.70
CA LEU A 10 0.15 -2.52 3.74
C LEU A 10 -0.90 -1.52 3.23
N ILE A 11 -2.10 -2.01 2.98
CA ILE A 11 -3.20 -1.27 2.41
C ILE A 11 -4.02 -0.59 3.51
N CYS A 12 -4.07 0.73 3.46
CA CYS A 12 -4.98 1.56 4.24
C CYS A 12 -6.21 1.91 3.41
N LYS A 13 -7.34 1.25 3.67
CA LYS A 13 -8.62 1.52 2.98
C LYS A 13 -9.24 2.87 3.34
N ALA A 14 -8.92 3.44 4.52
CA ALA A 14 -9.42 4.73 4.96
C ALA A 14 -8.83 5.86 4.10
N ASP A 15 -7.52 5.86 3.94
CA ASP A 15 -6.78 6.85 3.14
C ASP A 15 -6.65 6.47 1.66
N LYS A 16 -7.02 5.23 1.30
CA LYS A 16 -6.80 4.64 -0.03
C LYS A 16 -5.32 4.72 -0.43
N LEU A 17 -4.44 4.36 0.49
CA LEU A 17 -3.00 4.31 0.28
C LEU A 17 -2.48 2.89 0.53
N ALA A 18 -1.49 2.46 -0.23
CA ALA A 18 -0.74 1.24 -0.03
C ALA A 18 0.71 1.58 0.30
N TYR A 19 1.18 1.10 1.45
CA TYR A 19 2.53 1.34 1.93
C TYR A 19 3.42 0.12 1.66
N PRO A 20 4.52 0.24 0.92
CA PRO A 20 5.38 -0.90 0.65
C PRO A 20 6.08 -1.41 1.92
N ILE A 21 6.29 -2.71 1.98
CA ILE A 21 7.05 -3.39 3.03
C ILE A 21 8.38 -3.81 2.43
N ARG A 22 9.48 -3.31 3.01
CA ARG A 22 10.85 -3.67 2.63
C ARG A 22 11.54 -4.29 3.83
N ASP A 23 12.14 -5.46 3.63
CA ASP A 23 12.85 -6.20 4.69
C ASP A 23 11.96 -6.55 5.91
N GLY A 24 10.64 -6.66 5.70
CA GLY A 24 9.66 -6.87 6.77
C GLY A 24 9.26 -5.60 7.55
N ILE A 25 9.76 -4.43 7.15
CA ILE A 25 9.41 -3.13 7.75
C ILE A 25 8.47 -2.35 6.81
N PRO A 26 7.27 -1.95 7.27
CA PRO A 26 6.37 -1.12 6.49
C PRO A 26 6.91 0.32 6.37
N ILE A 27 7.13 0.78 5.15
CA ILE A 27 7.56 2.14 4.84
C ILE A 27 6.31 3.03 4.79
N MET A 28 5.95 3.63 5.93
CA MET A 28 4.84 4.58 6.04
C MET A 28 5.26 6.01 5.68
N TRP A 29 5.82 6.20 4.48
CA TRP A 29 6.18 7.51 3.95
C TRP A 29 5.23 7.91 2.84
N ALA A 30 4.82 9.18 2.82
CA ALA A 30 3.90 9.68 1.80
C ALA A 30 4.45 9.59 0.37
N ASP A 31 5.77 9.74 0.21
CA ASP A 31 6.46 9.67 -1.09
C ASP A 31 6.50 8.23 -1.66
N GLU A 32 6.59 7.24 -0.77
CA GLU A 32 6.61 5.81 -1.11
C GLU A 32 5.20 5.20 -1.09
N ALA A 33 4.21 5.94 -0.57
CA ALA A 33 2.83 5.49 -0.50
C ALA A 33 2.24 5.47 -1.91
N ARG A 34 1.81 4.29 -2.34
CA ARG A 34 1.09 4.13 -3.58
C ARG A 34 -0.38 4.49 -3.36
N GLU A 35 -0.89 5.45 -4.12
CA GLU A 35 -2.31 5.73 -4.14
C GLU A 35 -3.08 4.55 -4.75
N LEU A 36 -4.08 4.05 -4.02
CA LEU A 36 -5.08 3.13 -4.54
C LEU A 36 -6.16 3.86 -5.35
N ALA A 37 -5.89 5.12 -5.76
CA ALA A 37 -6.70 5.88 -6.69
C ALA A 37 -7.03 4.96 -7.87
N ALA A 38 -8.32 4.61 -7.95
CA ALA A 38 -8.91 3.58 -8.80
C ALA A 38 -7.98 3.12 -9.92
N ALA A 39 -7.30 1.97 -9.73
CA ALA A 39 -6.88 1.21 -10.89
C ALA A 39 -8.15 1.05 -11.76
N PRO A 40 -8.14 1.49 -13.03
CA PRO A 40 -9.30 1.32 -13.87
C PRO A 40 -9.61 -0.18 -13.88
N ALA A 41 -10.89 -0.51 -13.71
CA ALA A 41 -11.38 -1.84 -14.01
C ALA A 41 -10.80 -2.27 -15.35
N ALA A 42 -9.96 -3.30 -15.34
CA ALA A 42 -9.68 -4.10 -16.51
C ALA A 42 -10.66 -5.27 -16.50
#